data_AF-A0A948PUQ2-F1
#
_entry.id   AF-A0A948PUQ2-F1
#
_cell.length_a   1.000
_cell.length_b   1.000
_cell.length_c   1.000
_cell.angle_alpha   90.00
_cell.angle_beta   90.00
_cell.angle_gamma   90.00
#
_symmetry.space_group_name_H-M   'P 1'
#
loop_
_entity.id
_entity.type
_entity.pdbx_description
1 polymer ?
#
loop_
_entity_poly.entity_id
_entity_poly.type
_entity_poly.pdbx_seq_one_letter_code
_entity_poly.pdbx_strand_id
1 'polypeptide(L)'
;MEQNHLQTELQNAFTQGNLWASLIGLISIFLLVGAVYALVLNLRRFLRHEAKSLPLGAVPVAWNLNLIFPVGLFAFVCANLLLLGFNLALPKTHAPLSFNVQALKALLQTLIILISLTFAIIYLLWRRYVGIWQLGLNTWRREYLSGGLWAYLSILPVLALVGALLGLFRKTLLPEQEIYNLLMGLTSMPISLLFLIIVGLVAPLLEEIIFRGFLFGTLRNSFGPRRSMVYSSLLFAALHQSLVAFLPIFFLAMVLSYLYEKTGSLWPSIILHMVNNTVATLFIILIRKAI
;
A
#
# COMPACT_ATOMS: atom_id res chain seq x y z
N MET A 1 41.27 -50.41 4.10
CA MET A 1 40.00 -50.37 4.86
C MET A 1 39.71 -48.99 5.43
N GLU A 2 40.72 -48.27 5.93
CA GLU A 2 40.58 -46.95 6.57
C GLU A 2 40.02 -45.83 5.64
N GLN A 3 40.42 -45.80 4.36
CA GLN A 3 39.89 -44.83 3.39
C GLN A 3 38.39 -44.98 3.07
N ASN A 4 37.85 -46.21 3.08
CA ASN A 4 36.41 -46.44 2.88
C ASN A 4 35.59 -46.02 4.10
N HIS A 5 36.15 -46.11 5.30
CA HIS A 5 35.49 -45.67 6.53
C HIS A 5 35.32 -44.14 6.54
N LEU A 6 36.38 -43.41 6.18
CA LEU A 6 36.36 -41.94 6.14
C LEU A 6 35.37 -41.40 5.07
N GLN A 7 35.31 -42.03 3.89
CA GLN A 7 34.33 -41.67 2.86
C GLN A 7 32.89 -41.91 3.31
N THR A 8 32.64 -43.01 4.01
CA THR A 8 31.31 -43.35 4.54
C THR A 8 30.89 -42.39 5.63
N GLU A 9 31.80 -42.00 6.53
CA GLU A 9 31.56 -40.98 7.57
C GLU A 9 31.29 -39.60 6.97
N LEU A 10 32.06 -39.18 5.96
CA LEU A 10 31.84 -37.90 5.26
C LEU A 10 30.49 -37.86 4.54
N GLN A 11 30.09 -38.97 3.92
CA GLN A 11 28.81 -39.08 3.21
C GLN A 11 27.61 -39.14 4.19
N ASN A 12 27.79 -39.78 5.35
CA ASN A 12 26.83 -39.76 6.45
C ASN A 12 26.73 -38.37 7.11
N ALA A 13 27.86 -37.67 7.29
CA ALA A 13 27.87 -36.30 7.81
C ALA A 13 27.18 -35.32 6.84
N PHE A 14 27.38 -35.48 5.53
CA PHE A 14 26.69 -34.69 4.50
C PHE A 14 25.18 -34.95 4.45
N THR A 15 24.76 -36.22 4.52
CA THR A 15 23.34 -36.58 4.53
C THR A 15 22.64 -36.16 5.82
N GLN A 16 23.31 -36.28 6.98
CA GLN A 16 22.79 -35.75 8.24
C GLN A 16 22.72 -34.21 8.24
N GLY A 17 23.71 -33.51 7.70
CA GLY A 17 23.67 -32.05 7.53
C GLY A 17 22.49 -31.59 6.68
N ASN A 18 22.19 -32.31 5.60
CA ASN A 18 21.02 -32.05 4.75
C ASN A 18 19.69 -32.39 5.44
N LEU A 19 19.65 -33.43 6.28
CA LEU A 19 18.48 -33.78 7.06
C LEU A 19 18.14 -32.70 8.09
N TRP A 20 19.14 -32.23 8.85
CA TRP A 20 18.95 -31.14 9.83
C TRP A 20 18.52 -29.84 9.17
N ALA A 21 19.13 -29.47 8.04
CA ALA A 21 18.69 -28.31 7.26
C ALA A 21 17.23 -28.44 6.78
N SER A 22 16.84 -29.63 6.32
CA SER A 22 15.46 -29.91 5.87
C SER A 22 14.47 -29.88 7.04
N LEU A 23 14.82 -30.43 8.19
CA LEU A 23 14.00 -30.40 9.41
C LEU A 23 13.84 -28.98 9.95
N ILE A 24 14.92 -28.19 9.99
CA ILE A 24 14.87 -26.77 10.35
C ILE A 24 13.95 -26.02 9.38
N GLY A 25 14.08 -26.27 8.07
CA GLY A 25 13.21 -25.68 7.05
C GLY A 25 11.73 -26.02 7.27
N LEU A 26 11.39 -27.27 7.55
CA LEU A 26 10.02 -27.71 7.83
C LEU A 26 9.46 -27.08 9.11
N ILE A 27 10.25 -27.01 10.18
CA ILE A 27 9.88 -26.33 11.44
C ILE A 27 9.65 -24.84 11.19
N SER A 28 10.52 -24.17 10.43
CA SER A 28 10.35 -22.76 10.06
C SER A 28 9.08 -22.52 9.25
N ILE A 29 8.75 -23.39 8.29
CA ILE A 29 7.49 -23.31 7.53
C ILE A 29 6.29 -23.50 8.45
N PHE A 30 6.33 -24.50 9.33
CA PHE A 30 5.24 -24.77 10.27
C PHE A 30 5.01 -23.59 11.24
N LEU A 31 6.08 -23.03 11.80
CA LEU A 31 6.02 -21.85 12.66
C LEU A 31 5.50 -20.63 11.91
N LEU A 32 5.91 -20.44 10.65
CA LEU A 32 5.39 -19.38 9.79
C LEU A 32 3.90 -19.56 9.55
N VAL A 33 3.45 -20.76 9.18
CA VAL A 33 2.02 -21.07 8.97
C VAL A 33 1.23 -20.85 10.25
N GLY A 34 1.74 -21.30 11.40
CA GLY A 34 1.14 -21.08 12.72
C GLY A 34 1.03 -19.60 13.08
N ALA A 35 2.07 -18.81 12.81
CA ALA A 35 2.08 -17.37 13.02
C ALA A 35 1.06 -16.67 12.11
N VAL A 36 1.06 -16.98 10.81
CA VAL A 36 0.07 -16.45 9.86
C VAL A 36 -1.35 -16.80 10.27
N TYR A 37 -1.57 -18.04 10.71
CA TYR A 37 -2.86 -18.47 11.21
C TYR A 37 -3.29 -17.68 12.46
N ALA A 38 -2.40 -17.49 13.43
CA ALA A 38 -2.67 -16.68 14.62
C ALA A 38 -2.97 -15.21 14.27
N LEU A 39 -2.25 -14.63 13.31
CA LEU A 39 -2.48 -13.27 12.80
C LEU A 39 -3.87 -13.15 12.17
N VAL A 40 -4.22 -14.08 11.29
CA VAL A 40 -5.55 -14.14 10.66
C VAL A 40 -6.64 -14.35 11.70
N LEU A 41 -6.42 -15.17 12.73
CA LEU A 41 -7.37 -15.35 13.82
C LEU A 41 -7.60 -14.07 14.63
N ASN A 42 -6.54 -13.34 14.95
CA ASN A 42 -6.64 -12.06 15.67
C ASN A 42 -7.36 -11.01 14.83
N LEU A 43 -7.03 -10.91 13.53
CA LEU A 43 -7.76 -10.04 12.60
C LEU A 43 -9.24 -10.44 12.51
N ARG A 44 -9.55 -11.74 12.40
CA ARG A 44 -10.94 -12.23 12.40
C ARG A 44 -11.67 -11.96 13.71
N ARG A 45 -10.99 -12.01 14.86
CA ARG A 45 -11.58 -11.66 16.16
C ARG A 45 -11.92 -10.17 16.21
N PHE A 46 -10.98 -9.31 15.85
CA PHE A 46 -11.19 -7.87 15.72
C PHE A 46 -12.39 -7.56 14.81
N LEU A 47 -12.41 -8.11 13.59
CA LEU A 47 -13.49 -7.86 12.63
C LEU A 47 -14.84 -8.40 13.08
N ARG A 48 -14.88 -9.53 13.81
CA ARG A 48 -16.14 -10.06 14.38
C ARG A 48 -16.66 -9.21 15.52
N HIS A 49 -15.76 -8.60 16.30
CA HIS A 49 -16.15 -7.64 17.33
C HIS A 49 -16.75 -6.39 16.70
N GLU A 50 -16.09 -5.84 15.68
CA GLU A 50 -16.58 -4.64 14.99
C GLU A 50 -17.86 -4.86 14.20
N ALA A 51 -18.00 -6.01 13.53
CA ALA A 51 -19.23 -6.36 12.81
C ALA A 51 -20.48 -6.45 13.71
N LYS A 52 -20.31 -6.62 15.03
CA LYS A 52 -21.42 -6.61 16.00
C LYS A 52 -21.73 -5.21 16.53
N SER A 53 -20.81 -4.26 16.42
CA SER A 53 -20.88 -2.95 17.07
C SER A 53 -21.39 -1.83 16.15
N LEU A 54 -21.58 -2.10 14.86
CA LEU A 54 -21.99 -1.14 13.85
C LEU A 54 -23.16 -1.67 13.02
N PRO A 55 -24.20 -0.87 12.75
CA PRO A 55 -25.18 -1.23 11.73
C PRO A 55 -24.45 -1.29 10.37
N LEU A 56 -24.28 -2.49 9.85
CA LEU A 56 -23.87 -2.77 8.48
C LEU A 56 -24.70 -1.89 7.52
N GLY A 57 -24.09 -0.90 6.87
CA GLY A 57 -24.69 -0.32 5.66
C GLY A 57 -24.67 1.18 5.45
N ALA A 58 -24.26 2.03 6.40
CA ALA A 58 -24.15 3.45 6.12
C ALA A 58 -22.74 3.81 5.64
N VAL A 59 -22.43 3.61 4.35
CA VAL A 59 -21.61 4.63 3.68
C VAL A 59 -22.51 5.86 3.72
N PRO A 60 -22.22 6.90 4.52
CA PRO A 60 -23.23 7.91 4.84
C PRO A 60 -23.60 8.80 3.66
N VAL A 61 -22.97 8.57 2.50
CA VAL A 61 -23.29 9.26 1.25
C VAL A 61 -23.57 8.24 0.16
N ALA A 62 -24.83 8.21 -0.29
CA ALA A 62 -25.24 7.45 -1.46
C ALA A 62 -24.75 8.16 -2.74
N TRP A 63 -23.47 7.99 -3.08
CA TRP A 63 -22.92 8.53 -4.32
C TRP A 63 -23.45 7.76 -5.54
N ASN A 64 -23.76 8.48 -6.61
CA ASN A 64 -24.11 7.91 -7.92
C ASN A 64 -22.87 7.92 -8.83
N LEU A 65 -22.71 6.92 -9.70
CA LEU A 65 -21.64 6.87 -10.72
C LEU A 65 -21.55 8.14 -11.56
N ASN A 66 -22.69 8.81 -11.80
CA ASN A 66 -22.76 10.09 -12.52
C ASN A 66 -21.95 11.21 -11.85
N LEU A 67 -21.54 11.05 -10.58
CA LEU A 67 -20.68 11.99 -9.86
C LEU A 67 -19.20 11.62 -9.97
N ILE A 68 -18.83 10.35 -10.15
CA ILE A 68 -17.41 9.97 -10.27
C ILE A 68 -16.78 10.65 -11.47
N PHE A 69 -17.43 10.59 -12.63
CA PHE A 69 -16.82 11.04 -13.88
C PHE A 69 -16.57 12.55 -13.92
N PRO A 70 -17.56 13.43 -13.64
CA PRO A 70 -17.32 14.88 -13.69
C PRO A 70 -16.31 15.36 -12.64
N VAL A 71 -16.27 14.69 -11.49
CA VAL A 71 -15.40 15.06 -10.37
C VAL A 71 -13.99 14.59 -10.60
N GLY A 72 -13.85 13.32 -10.98
CA GLY A 72 -12.57 12.74 -11.37
C GLY A 72 -11.99 13.54 -12.52
N LEU A 73 -12.79 13.89 -13.52
CA LEU A 73 -12.37 14.72 -14.66
C LEU A 73 -11.98 16.14 -14.22
N PHE A 74 -12.80 16.83 -13.43
CA PHE A 74 -12.48 18.18 -12.94
C PHE A 74 -11.19 18.19 -12.13
N ALA A 75 -11.06 17.27 -11.16
CA ALA A 75 -9.86 17.14 -10.34
C ALA A 75 -8.63 16.78 -11.17
N PHE A 76 -8.78 15.87 -12.14
CA PHE A 76 -7.72 15.50 -13.07
C PHE A 76 -7.28 16.69 -13.92
N VAL A 77 -8.21 17.47 -14.48
CA VAL A 77 -7.88 18.66 -15.27
C VAL A 77 -7.19 19.71 -14.41
N CYS A 78 -7.72 20.02 -13.22
CA CYS A 78 -7.08 20.96 -12.29
C CYS A 78 -5.66 20.51 -11.91
N ALA A 79 -5.48 19.23 -11.56
CA ALA A 79 -4.17 18.67 -11.25
C ALA A 79 -3.21 18.82 -12.43
N ASN A 80 -3.63 18.45 -13.65
CA ASN A 80 -2.79 18.55 -14.84
C ASN A 80 -2.45 19.99 -15.22
N LEU A 81 -3.36 20.95 -15.04
CA LEU A 81 -3.08 22.37 -15.25
C LEU A 81 -2.07 22.91 -14.23
N LEU A 82 -2.21 22.55 -12.95
CA LEU A 82 -1.23 22.90 -11.91
C LEU A 82 0.14 22.26 -12.19
N LEU A 83 0.16 21.00 -12.61
CA LEU A 83 1.38 20.30 -13.02
C LEU A 83 2.02 20.95 -14.25
N LEU A 84 1.23 21.38 -15.23
CA LEU A 84 1.72 22.10 -16.41
C LEU A 84 2.36 23.42 -15.99
N GLY A 85 1.66 24.24 -15.20
CA GLY A 85 2.19 25.51 -14.68
C GLY A 85 3.48 25.31 -13.87
N PHE A 86 3.51 24.30 -13.00
CA PHE A 86 4.70 23.91 -12.24
C PHE A 86 5.87 23.52 -13.16
N ASN A 87 5.64 22.68 -14.17
CA ASN A 87 6.69 22.28 -15.09
C ASN A 87 7.20 23.44 -15.97
N LEU A 88 6.34 24.40 -16.32
CA LEU A 88 6.72 25.60 -17.08
C LEU A 88 7.50 26.61 -16.24
N ALA A 89 7.24 26.69 -14.93
CA ALA A 89 7.95 27.56 -14.01
C ALA A 89 9.36 27.07 -13.66
N LEU A 90 9.66 25.78 -13.90
CA LEU A 90 11.00 25.24 -13.67
C LEU A 90 11.98 25.73 -14.75
N PRO A 91 13.20 26.16 -14.38
CA PRO A 91 14.22 26.51 -15.35
C PRO A 91 14.48 25.34 -16.31
N LYS A 92 14.44 25.60 -17.61
CA LYS A 92 14.85 24.61 -18.62
C LYS A 92 16.35 24.46 -18.54
N THR A 93 16.80 23.35 -17.97
CA THR A 93 18.22 23.00 -17.90
C THR A 93 18.53 21.93 -18.94
N HIS A 94 19.66 22.06 -19.63
CA HIS A 94 20.15 21.04 -20.56
C HIS A 94 20.91 19.92 -19.85
N ALA A 95 21.33 20.15 -18.60
CA ALA A 95 21.99 19.16 -17.76
C ALA A 95 20.95 18.25 -17.08
N PRO A 96 21.23 16.94 -16.92
CA PRO A 96 20.35 16.05 -16.19
C PRO A 96 20.21 16.52 -14.72
N LEU A 97 18.99 16.50 -14.21
CA LEU A 97 18.70 16.86 -12.81
C LEU A 97 19.33 15.85 -11.86
N SER A 98 19.82 16.30 -10.71
CA SER A 98 20.24 15.38 -9.65
C SER A 98 19.05 14.56 -9.11
N PHE A 99 19.31 13.36 -8.60
CA PHE A 99 18.27 12.51 -8.00
C PHE A 99 17.46 13.21 -6.91
N ASN A 100 18.12 14.05 -6.09
CA ASN A 100 17.46 14.86 -5.07
C ASN A 100 16.40 15.81 -5.67
N VAL A 101 16.73 16.49 -6.79
CA VAL A 101 15.81 17.42 -7.46
C VAL A 101 14.69 16.65 -8.16
N GLN A 102 15.01 15.54 -8.81
CA GLN A 102 14.00 14.66 -9.41
C GLN A 102 13.01 14.14 -8.35
N ALA A 103 13.50 13.79 -7.16
CA ALA A 103 12.67 13.28 -6.07
C ALA A 103 11.76 14.36 -5.49
N LEU A 104 12.29 15.55 -5.27
CA LEU A 104 11.48 16.68 -4.82
C LEU A 104 10.41 17.02 -5.86
N LYS A 105 10.77 17.02 -7.15
CA LYS A 105 9.84 17.22 -8.25
C LYS A 105 8.72 16.18 -8.21
N ALA A 106 9.04 14.89 -8.12
CA ALA A 106 8.06 13.81 -8.05
C ALA A 106 7.14 13.94 -6.83
N LEU A 107 7.68 14.23 -5.64
CA LEU A 107 6.90 14.46 -4.42
C LEU A 107 5.89 15.60 -4.59
N LEU A 108 6.33 16.74 -5.13
CA LEU A 108 5.47 17.89 -5.34
C LEU A 108 4.37 17.57 -6.35
N GLN A 109 4.69 16.86 -7.43
CA GLN A 109 3.70 16.44 -8.41
C GLN A 109 2.63 15.52 -7.79
N THR A 110 3.05 14.51 -7.01
CA THR A 110 2.13 13.62 -6.29
C THR A 110 1.24 14.39 -5.32
N LEU A 111 1.79 15.33 -4.54
CA LEU A 111 1.02 16.16 -3.62
C LEU A 111 0.00 17.04 -4.34
N ILE A 112 0.38 17.67 -5.47
CA ILE A 112 -0.54 18.48 -6.28
C ILE A 112 -1.74 17.64 -6.72
N ILE A 113 -1.51 16.40 -7.20
CA ILE A 113 -2.58 15.49 -7.63
C ILE A 113 -3.49 15.12 -6.45
N LEU A 114 -2.91 14.63 -5.35
CA LEU A 114 -3.68 14.16 -4.20
C LEU A 114 -4.48 15.28 -3.52
N ILE A 115 -3.88 16.47 -3.37
CA ILE A 115 -4.56 17.64 -2.80
C ILE A 115 -5.69 18.10 -3.73
N SER A 116 -5.47 18.14 -5.05
CA SER A 116 -6.50 18.53 -6.01
C SER A 116 -7.70 17.57 -5.99
N LEU A 117 -7.45 16.26 -5.96
CA LEU A 117 -8.50 15.24 -5.84
C LEU A 117 -9.25 15.34 -4.52
N THR A 118 -8.52 15.49 -3.41
CA THR A 118 -9.12 15.63 -2.08
C THR A 118 -9.96 16.90 -1.99
N PHE A 119 -9.48 18.02 -2.53
CA PHE A 119 -10.21 19.28 -2.57
C PHE A 119 -11.48 19.18 -3.41
N ALA A 120 -11.44 18.52 -4.57
CA ALA A 120 -12.63 18.28 -5.39
C ALA A 120 -13.67 17.44 -4.62
N ILE A 121 -13.25 16.41 -3.88
CA ILE A 121 -14.13 15.61 -3.02
C ILE A 121 -14.73 16.48 -1.90
N ILE A 122 -13.92 17.29 -1.22
CA ILE A 122 -14.40 18.22 -0.18
C ILE A 122 -15.43 19.20 -0.74
N TYR A 123 -15.17 19.78 -1.92
CA TYR A 123 -16.08 20.71 -2.57
C TYR A 123 -17.45 20.06 -2.85
N LEU A 124 -17.47 18.82 -3.35
CA LEU A 124 -18.73 18.08 -3.56
C LEU A 124 -19.48 17.78 -2.27
N LEU A 125 -18.74 17.31 -1.27
CA LEU A 125 -19.28 17.01 0.04
C LEU A 125 -19.96 18.26 0.60
N TRP A 126 -19.29 19.40 0.53
CA TRP A 126 -19.83 20.70 0.92
C TRP A 126 -21.08 21.08 0.12
N ARG A 127 -21.07 20.90 -1.21
CA ARG A 127 -22.25 21.12 -2.08
C ARG A 127 -23.45 20.23 -1.76
N ARG A 128 -23.24 19.16 -0.99
CA ARG A 128 -24.29 18.22 -0.55
C ARG A 128 -24.57 18.31 0.95
N TYR A 129 -24.00 19.29 1.65
CA TYR A 129 -24.12 19.46 3.11
C TYR A 129 -23.60 18.24 3.89
N VAL A 130 -22.63 17.53 3.32
CA VAL A 130 -21.94 16.39 3.93
C VAL A 130 -20.55 16.85 4.36
N GLY A 131 -20.12 16.48 5.57
CA GLY A 131 -18.76 16.73 6.02
C GLY A 131 -17.80 15.61 5.62
N ILE A 132 -16.54 15.92 5.33
CA ILE A 132 -15.50 14.91 5.07
C ILE A 132 -15.36 13.89 6.20
N TRP A 133 -15.68 14.31 7.44
CA TRP A 133 -15.69 13.47 8.63
C TRP A 133 -16.61 12.26 8.49
N GLN A 134 -17.69 12.41 7.73
CA GLN A 134 -18.66 11.35 7.48
C GLN A 134 -18.10 10.26 6.56
N LEU A 135 -16.99 10.45 5.86
CA LEU A 135 -16.35 9.35 5.09
C LEU A 135 -15.79 8.21 5.96
N GLY A 136 -15.92 8.29 7.29
CA GLY A 136 -15.42 7.30 8.25
C GLY A 136 -14.24 7.81 9.07
N LEU A 137 -14.02 9.12 9.13
CA LEU A 137 -12.97 9.75 9.96
C LEU A 137 -13.46 10.06 11.38
N ASN A 138 -14.76 10.27 11.59
CA ASN A 138 -15.35 10.54 12.91
C ASN A 138 -15.56 9.29 13.79
N THR A 139 -15.16 8.11 13.32
CA THR A 139 -15.43 6.83 13.99
C THR A 139 -14.24 6.27 14.77
N TRP A 140 -13.23 7.09 15.09
CA TRP A 140 -11.98 6.64 15.74
C TRP A 140 -12.21 5.79 17.00
N ARG A 141 -11.45 4.70 17.11
CA ARG A 141 -11.37 3.80 18.26
C ARG A 141 -9.93 3.37 18.47
N ARG A 142 -9.51 3.16 19.73
CA ARG A 142 -8.12 2.79 20.06
C ARG A 142 -7.72 1.45 19.45
N GLU A 143 -8.69 0.55 19.34
CA GLU A 143 -8.58 -0.80 18.80
C GLU A 143 -8.17 -0.78 17.32
N TYR A 144 -8.46 0.28 16.58
CA TYR A 144 -8.12 0.41 15.17
C TYR A 144 -6.61 0.47 14.92
N LEU A 145 -5.83 0.96 15.88
CA LEU A 145 -4.37 0.87 15.82
C LEU A 145 -3.92 -0.59 15.74
N SER A 146 -4.43 -1.42 16.66
CA SER A 146 -4.13 -2.84 16.68
C SER A 146 -4.74 -3.57 15.47
N GLY A 147 -5.94 -3.20 15.04
CA GLY A 147 -6.61 -3.77 13.88
C GLY A 147 -5.84 -3.54 12.58
N GLY A 148 -5.35 -2.31 12.35
CA GLY A 148 -4.50 -1.98 11.21
C GLY A 148 -3.17 -2.73 11.24
N LEU A 149 -2.54 -2.84 12.42
CA LEU A 149 -1.29 -3.59 12.59
C LEU A 149 -1.48 -5.10 12.35
N TRP A 150 -2.53 -5.70 12.90
CA TRP A 150 -2.84 -7.11 12.67
C TRP A 150 -3.14 -7.40 11.20
N ALA A 151 -3.84 -6.48 10.53
CA ALA A 151 -4.11 -6.59 9.11
C ALA A 151 -2.83 -6.47 8.26
N TYR A 152 -1.92 -5.55 8.61
CA TYR A 152 -0.59 -5.46 7.99
C TYR A 152 0.19 -6.76 8.15
N LEU A 153 0.33 -7.26 9.38
CA LEU A 153 1.04 -8.51 9.64
C LEU A 153 0.41 -9.70 8.91
N SER A 154 -0.92 -9.74 8.80
CA SER A 154 -1.63 -10.80 8.09
C SER A 154 -1.40 -10.78 6.57
N ILE A 155 -1.14 -9.62 5.96
CA ILE A 155 -0.92 -9.51 4.51
C ILE A 155 0.56 -9.72 4.12
N LEU A 156 1.50 -9.55 5.04
CA LEU A 156 2.94 -9.73 4.79
C LEU A 156 3.32 -11.04 4.06
N PRO A 157 2.78 -12.23 4.41
CA PRO A 157 3.12 -13.46 3.72
C PRO A 157 2.70 -13.45 2.25
N VAL A 158 1.55 -12.85 1.94
CA VAL A 158 1.06 -12.71 0.57
C VAL A 158 1.96 -11.74 -0.20
N LEU A 159 2.32 -10.60 0.39
CA LEU A 159 3.23 -9.64 -0.24
C LEU A 159 4.61 -10.26 -0.49
N ALA A 160 5.14 -11.02 0.47
CA ALA A 160 6.41 -11.72 0.34
C ALA A 160 6.36 -12.79 -0.75
N LEU A 161 5.29 -13.60 -0.80
CA LEU A 161 5.10 -14.62 -1.83
C LEU A 161 5.00 -13.99 -3.23
N VAL A 162 4.16 -12.97 -3.39
CA VAL A 162 3.99 -12.28 -4.68
C VAL A 162 5.31 -11.63 -5.10
N GLY A 163 6.03 -10.99 -4.17
CA GLY A 163 7.36 -10.42 -4.42
C GLY A 163 8.38 -11.47 -4.86
N ALA A 164 8.42 -12.63 -4.19
CA ALA A 164 9.30 -13.74 -4.55
C ALA A 164 8.98 -14.29 -5.95
N LEU A 165 7.70 -14.49 -6.26
CA LEU A 165 7.25 -14.95 -7.58
C LEU A 165 7.63 -13.97 -8.68
N LEU A 166 7.39 -12.67 -8.49
CA LEU A 166 7.80 -11.64 -9.44
C LEU A 166 9.32 -11.56 -9.59
N GLY A 167 10.07 -11.83 -8.51
CA GLY A 167 11.53 -11.93 -8.52
C GLY A 167 12.07 -12.96 -9.51
N LEU A 168 11.37 -14.08 -9.72
CA LEU A 168 11.73 -15.11 -10.69
C LEU A 168 11.70 -14.60 -12.14
N PHE A 169 10.89 -13.58 -12.41
CA PHE A 169 10.67 -12.99 -13.73
C PHE A 169 11.33 -11.61 -13.89
N ARG A 170 12.05 -11.12 -12.87
CA ARG A 170 12.59 -9.76 -12.84
C ARG A 170 13.50 -9.44 -14.02
N LYS A 171 14.39 -10.38 -14.40
CA LYS A 171 15.38 -10.14 -15.47
C LYS A 171 14.79 -10.20 -16.89
N THR A 172 13.60 -10.76 -17.06
CA THR A 172 13.04 -11.09 -18.38
C THR A 172 11.81 -10.27 -18.76
N LEU A 173 11.04 -9.78 -17.78
CA LEU A 173 9.70 -9.23 -18.05
C LEU A 173 9.40 -7.88 -17.39
N LEU A 174 10.21 -7.43 -16.44
CA LEU A 174 9.81 -6.38 -15.50
C LEU A 174 10.84 -5.24 -15.45
N PRO A 175 10.53 -4.05 -16.03
CA PRO A 175 11.39 -2.88 -15.90
C PRO A 175 11.51 -2.46 -14.42
N GLU A 176 12.66 -1.87 -14.05
CA GLU A 176 12.88 -1.38 -12.70
C GLU A 176 11.92 -0.25 -12.33
N GLN A 177 11.55 -0.18 -11.05
CA GLN A 177 10.62 0.83 -10.56
C GLN A 177 11.31 2.20 -10.46
N GLU A 178 10.77 3.22 -11.12
CA GLU A 178 11.34 4.58 -11.09
C GLU A 178 11.48 5.14 -9.66
N ILE A 179 10.46 4.93 -8.81
CA ILE A 179 10.48 5.37 -7.40
C ILE A 179 11.60 4.67 -6.61
N TYR A 180 11.85 3.39 -6.87
CA TYR A 180 12.93 2.66 -6.22
C TYR A 180 14.29 3.25 -6.59
N ASN A 181 14.52 3.48 -7.89
CA ASN A 181 15.76 4.08 -8.39
C ASN A 181 15.96 5.50 -7.84
N LEU A 182 14.87 6.25 -7.73
CA LEU A 182 14.89 7.59 -7.17
C LEU A 182 15.28 7.58 -5.69
N LEU A 183 14.66 6.71 -4.89
CA LEU A 183 14.96 6.55 -3.47
C LEU A 183 16.38 6.04 -3.21
N MET A 184 16.88 5.12 -4.04
CA MET A 184 18.25 4.62 -4.02
C MET A 184 19.27 5.70 -4.41
N GLY A 185 18.91 6.63 -5.30
CA GLY A 185 19.77 7.72 -5.74
C GLY A 185 19.80 8.95 -4.83
N LEU A 186 18.92 9.04 -3.82
CA LEU A 186 18.88 10.17 -2.88
C LEU A 186 20.15 10.23 -2.03
N THR A 187 20.81 11.39 -2.03
CA THR A 187 22.00 11.63 -1.20
C THR A 187 21.72 12.53 0.02
N SER A 188 20.61 13.27 -0.01
CA SER A 188 20.25 14.22 1.04
C SER A 188 19.39 13.59 2.14
N MET A 189 19.84 13.68 3.39
CA MET A 189 19.08 13.19 4.55
C MET A 189 17.78 13.99 4.77
N PRO A 190 17.77 15.34 4.72
CA PRO A 190 16.52 16.10 4.80
C PRO A 190 15.48 15.69 3.74
N ILE A 191 15.92 15.48 2.50
CA ILE A 191 15.01 15.06 1.41
C ILE A 191 14.50 13.63 1.66
N SER A 192 15.35 12.74 2.17
CA SER A 192 14.95 11.37 2.53
C SER A 192 13.88 11.37 3.64
N LEU A 193 14.03 12.22 4.67
CA LEU A 193 13.02 12.38 5.72
C LEU A 193 11.71 12.98 5.19
N LEU A 194 11.80 13.96 4.30
CA LEU A 194 10.62 14.53 3.64
C LEU A 194 9.88 13.45 2.83
N PHE A 195 10.62 12.63 2.08
CA PHE A 195 10.04 11.51 1.33
C PHE A 195 9.35 10.50 2.25
N LEU A 196 9.98 10.15 3.37
CA LEU A 196 9.39 9.27 4.38
C LEU A 196 8.09 9.83 4.97
N ILE A 197 8.04 11.12 5.28
CA ILE A 197 6.82 11.75 5.83
C ILE A 197 5.72 11.79 4.76
N ILE A 198 6.06 12.22 3.55
CA ILE A 198 5.07 12.41 2.50
C ILE A 198 4.55 11.07 1.97
N VAL A 199 5.42 10.16 1.55
CA VAL A 199 5.03 8.86 1.00
C VAL A 199 4.61 7.88 2.09
N GLY A 200 5.25 7.93 3.26
CA GLY A 200 4.91 7.05 4.37
C GLY A 200 3.60 7.42 5.07
N LEU A 201 3.27 8.71 5.18
CA LEU A 201 2.17 9.17 6.04
C LEU A 201 1.12 9.99 5.28
N VAL A 202 1.53 11.07 4.63
CA VAL A 202 0.58 12.04 4.06
C VAL A 202 -0.16 11.48 2.85
N ALA A 203 0.55 10.85 1.92
CA ALA A 203 -0.05 10.27 0.71
C ALA A 203 -1.04 9.14 1.06
N PRO A 204 -0.68 8.14 1.89
CA PRO A 204 -1.63 7.12 2.35
C PRO A 204 -2.92 7.68 2.96
N LEU A 205 -2.83 8.75 3.77
CA LEU A 205 -4.01 9.41 4.35
C LEU A 205 -4.96 9.93 3.26
N LEU A 206 -4.43 10.71 2.32
CA LEU A 206 -5.21 11.31 1.24
C LEU A 206 -5.76 10.23 0.29
N GLU A 207 -4.96 9.21 0.01
CA GLU A 207 -5.37 8.07 -0.81
C GLU A 207 -6.51 7.28 -0.17
N GLU A 208 -6.52 7.03 1.15
CA GLU A 208 -7.65 6.35 1.78
C GLU A 208 -8.94 7.19 1.70
N ILE A 209 -8.85 8.52 1.83
CA ILE A 209 -10.00 9.42 1.65
C ILE A 209 -10.56 9.30 0.22
N ILE A 210 -9.68 9.33 -0.79
CA ILE A 210 -10.05 9.27 -2.21
C ILE A 210 -10.60 7.89 -2.57
N PHE A 211 -9.89 6.82 -2.25
CA PHE A 211 -10.18 5.48 -2.75
C PHE A 211 -11.18 4.71 -1.89
N ARG A 212 -11.15 4.87 -0.56
CA ARG A 212 -12.03 4.12 0.35
C ARG A 212 -13.25 4.95 0.69
N GLY A 213 -13.03 6.19 1.10
CA GLY A 213 -14.10 7.12 1.46
C GLY A 213 -15.00 7.46 0.27
N PHE A 214 -14.40 7.91 -0.84
CA PHE A 214 -15.16 8.36 -2.02
C PHE A 214 -15.40 7.25 -3.05
N LEU A 215 -14.35 6.72 -3.68
CA LEU A 215 -14.49 5.79 -4.82
C LEU A 215 -15.16 4.48 -4.43
N PHE A 216 -14.62 3.76 -3.43
CA PHE A 216 -15.19 2.49 -2.98
C PHE A 216 -16.63 2.70 -2.47
N GLY A 217 -16.87 3.73 -1.67
CA GLY A 217 -18.22 4.09 -1.22
C GLY A 217 -19.20 4.27 -2.37
N THR A 218 -18.79 4.94 -3.45
CA THR A 218 -19.62 5.13 -4.65
C THR A 218 -19.86 3.84 -5.41
N LEU A 219 -18.79 3.09 -5.68
CA LEU A 219 -18.90 1.81 -6.39
C LEU A 219 -19.77 0.84 -5.60
N ARG A 220 -19.64 0.79 -4.27
CA ARG A 220 -20.40 -0.09 -3.37
C ARG A 220 -21.91 0.06 -3.56
N ASN A 221 -22.39 1.28 -3.69
CA ASN A 221 -23.82 1.56 -3.90
C ASN A 221 -24.32 1.07 -5.26
N SER A 222 -23.43 0.97 -6.25
CA SER A 222 -23.79 0.62 -7.63
C SER A 222 -23.59 -0.87 -7.95
N PHE A 223 -22.56 -1.49 -7.37
CA PHE A 223 -22.10 -2.84 -7.73
C PHE A 223 -22.09 -3.83 -6.55
N GLY A 224 -22.38 -3.37 -5.33
CA GLY A 224 -22.27 -4.15 -4.11
C GLY A 224 -20.82 -4.31 -3.62
N PRO A 225 -20.63 -4.71 -2.35
CA PRO A 225 -19.33 -4.59 -1.66
C PRO A 225 -18.21 -5.43 -2.29
N ARG A 226 -18.51 -6.64 -2.77
CA ARG A 226 -17.50 -7.55 -3.33
C ARG A 226 -16.91 -7.03 -4.64
N ARG A 227 -17.75 -6.58 -5.57
CA ARG A 227 -17.31 -6.07 -6.88
C ARG A 227 -16.56 -4.74 -6.71
N SER A 228 -17.07 -3.88 -5.83
CA SER A 228 -16.45 -2.58 -5.54
C SER A 228 -15.06 -2.70 -4.92
N MET A 229 -14.84 -3.73 -4.10
CA MET A 229 -13.52 -4.04 -3.57
C MET A 229 -12.53 -4.35 -4.69
N VAL A 230 -12.92 -5.19 -5.65
CA VAL A 230 -12.08 -5.55 -6.80
C VAL A 230 -11.85 -4.33 -7.69
N TYR A 231 -12.89 -3.60 -8.08
CA TYR A 231 -12.76 -2.46 -9.00
C TYR A 231 -11.97 -1.30 -8.40
N SER A 232 -12.20 -0.95 -7.13
CA SER A 232 -11.43 0.09 -6.45
C SER A 232 -9.96 -0.32 -6.32
N SER A 233 -9.68 -1.59 -5.97
CA SER A 233 -8.31 -2.10 -5.83
C SER A 233 -7.56 -2.17 -7.16
N LEU A 234 -8.24 -2.55 -8.25
CA LEU A 234 -7.67 -2.54 -9.60
C LEU A 234 -7.30 -1.12 -10.03
N LEU A 235 -8.20 -0.16 -9.83
CA LEU A 235 -7.92 1.23 -10.20
C LEU A 235 -6.80 1.82 -9.35
N PHE A 236 -6.79 1.52 -8.04
CA PHE A 236 -5.71 1.92 -7.14
C PHE A 236 -4.36 1.40 -7.63
N ALA A 237 -4.25 0.10 -7.91
CA ALA A 237 -3.01 -0.51 -8.40
C ALA A 237 -2.58 0.02 -9.78
N ALA A 238 -3.53 0.23 -10.70
CA ALA A 238 -3.23 0.73 -12.05
C ALA A 238 -2.65 2.15 -12.02
N LEU A 239 -3.15 3.02 -11.13
CA LEU A 239 -2.71 4.41 -11.02
C LEU A 239 -1.30 4.56 -10.43
N HIS A 240 -0.70 3.50 -9.89
CA HIS A 240 0.70 3.49 -9.44
C HIS A 240 1.70 3.24 -10.58
N GLN A 241 1.22 3.00 -11.81
CA GLN A 241 2.02 2.98 -13.04
C GLN A 241 3.26 2.04 -13.00
N SER A 242 3.17 0.96 -12.22
CA SER A 242 4.26 0.01 -12.05
C SER A 242 3.71 -1.41 -12.19
N LEU A 243 4.06 -2.09 -13.28
CA LEU A 243 3.67 -3.47 -13.52
C LEU A 243 4.21 -4.41 -12.42
N VAL A 244 5.41 -4.13 -11.94
CA VAL A 244 6.05 -4.89 -10.84
C VAL A 244 5.29 -4.71 -9.54
N ALA A 245 4.88 -3.48 -9.23
CA ALA A 245 4.18 -3.20 -7.97
C ALA A 245 2.67 -3.50 -8.06
N PHE A 246 2.13 -3.70 -9.26
CA PHE A 246 0.68 -3.84 -9.48
C PHE A 246 0.05 -4.92 -8.60
N LEU A 247 0.58 -6.15 -8.62
CA LEU A 247 -0.01 -7.25 -7.84
C LEU A 247 0.11 -7.05 -6.32
N PRO A 248 1.29 -6.71 -5.76
CA PRO A 248 1.40 -6.36 -4.34
C PRO A 248 0.43 -5.24 -3.91
N ILE A 249 0.35 -4.16 -4.70
CA ILE A 249 -0.51 -3.02 -4.43
C ILE A 249 -1.99 -3.41 -4.54
N PHE A 250 -2.36 -4.24 -5.51
CA PHE A 250 -3.72 -4.74 -5.67
C PHE A 250 -4.17 -5.54 -4.45
N PHE A 251 -3.37 -6.50 -3.96
CA PHE A 251 -3.72 -7.30 -2.79
C PHE A 251 -3.77 -6.46 -1.51
N LEU A 252 -2.82 -5.52 -1.35
CA LEU A 252 -2.87 -4.53 -0.27
C LEU A 252 -4.19 -3.75 -0.32
N ALA A 253 -4.56 -3.25 -1.51
CA ALA A 253 -5.75 -2.46 -1.69
C ALA A 253 -7.05 -3.24 -1.40
N MET A 254 -7.09 -4.53 -1.72
CA MET A 254 -8.19 -5.43 -1.37
C MET A 254 -8.38 -5.52 0.14
N VAL A 255 -7.29 -5.66 0.91
CA VAL A 255 -7.36 -5.69 2.39
C VAL A 255 -7.82 -4.34 2.94
N LEU A 256 -7.31 -3.23 2.41
CA LEU A 256 -7.72 -1.89 2.81
C LEU A 256 -9.22 -1.64 2.58
N SER A 257 -9.75 -2.06 1.42
CA SER A 257 -11.19 -1.99 1.12
C SER A 257 -12.01 -2.94 2.00
N TYR A 258 -11.49 -4.14 2.30
CA TYR A 258 -12.15 -5.08 3.21
C TYR A 258 -12.24 -4.55 4.65
N LEU A 259 -11.17 -3.94 5.15
CA LEU A 259 -11.17 -3.28 6.47
C LEU A 259 -12.24 -2.20 6.51
N TYR A 260 -12.27 -1.29 5.52
CA TYR A 260 -13.24 -0.21 5.46
C TYR A 260 -14.69 -0.73 5.39
N GLU A 261 -14.96 -1.73 4.55
CA GLU A 261 -16.30 -2.34 4.46
C GLU A 261 -16.76 -2.96 5.79
N LYS A 262 -15.83 -3.49 6.59
CA LYS A 262 -16.16 -4.16 7.85
C LYS A 262 -16.27 -3.22 9.03
N THR A 263 -15.52 -2.12 9.05
CA THR A 263 -15.47 -1.21 10.19
C THR A 263 -16.22 0.10 9.94
N GLY A 264 -16.59 0.43 8.70
CA GLY A 264 -17.14 1.74 8.35
C GLY A 264 -16.20 2.90 8.72
N SER A 265 -14.93 2.62 9.00
CA SER A 265 -13.94 3.57 9.46
C SER A 265 -12.73 3.55 8.54
N LEU A 266 -12.22 4.72 8.18
CA LEU A 266 -11.00 4.82 7.38
C LEU A 266 -9.76 4.49 8.20
N TRP A 267 -9.81 4.63 9.52
CA TRP A 267 -8.63 4.55 10.39
C TRP A 267 -7.87 3.22 10.34
N PRO A 268 -8.51 2.03 10.41
CA PRO A 268 -7.79 0.77 10.26
C PRO A 268 -7.05 0.67 8.93
N SER A 269 -7.66 1.16 7.84
CA SER A 269 -7.06 1.18 6.50
C SER A 269 -5.94 2.19 6.41
N ILE A 270 -6.13 3.42 6.93
CA ILE A 270 -5.08 4.46 7.02
C ILE A 270 -3.86 3.91 7.75
N ILE A 271 -4.06 3.30 8.92
CA ILE A 271 -2.97 2.77 9.75
C ILE A 271 -2.22 1.66 9.02
N LEU A 272 -2.92 0.68 8.45
CA LEU A 272 -2.30 -0.38 7.66
C LEU A 272 -1.46 0.22 6.53
N HIS A 273 -2.06 1.15 5.78
CA HIS A 273 -1.46 1.74 4.60
C HIS A 273 -0.22 2.58 4.92
N MET A 274 -0.30 3.40 5.97
CA MET A 274 0.83 4.17 6.51
C MET A 274 1.95 3.24 6.98
N VAL A 275 1.64 2.22 7.78
CA VAL A 275 2.65 1.25 8.25
C VAL A 275 3.34 0.59 7.06
N ASN A 276 2.59 0.13 6.06
CA ASN A 276 3.17 -0.49 4.87
C ASN A 276 4.12 0.45 4.13
N ASN A 277 3.70 1.70 3.88
CA ASN A 277 4.51 2.67 3.12
C ASN A 277 5.71 3.16 3.92
N THR A 278 5.54 3.41 5.22
CA THR A 278 6.64 3.77 6.12
C THR A 278 7.68 2.65 6.19
N VAL A 279 7.28 1.39 6.39
CA VAL A 279 8.21 0.26 6.44
C VAL A 279 8.95 0.10 5.11
N ALA A 280 8.24 0.14 3.98
CA ALA A 280 8.85 0.02 2.66
C ALA A 280 9.84 1.16 2.37
N THR A 281 9.46 2.41 2.64
CA THR A 281 10.31 3.58 2.41
C THR A 281 11.52 3.59 3.33
N LEU A 282 11.32 3.28 4.61
CA LEU A 282 12.41 3.21 5.59
C LEU A 282 13.40 2.11 5.22
N PHE A 283 12.93 0.94 4.80
CA PHE A 283 13.77 -0.16 4.36
C PHE A 283 14.71 0.27 3.21
N ILE A 284 14.19 0.97 2.20
CA ILE A 284 15.00 1.46 1.08
C ILE A 284 16.02 2.51 1.56
N ILE A 285 15.62 3.47 2.39
CA ILE A 285 16.54 4.50 2.93
C ILE A 285 17.66 3.87 3.75
N LEU A 286 17.38 2.82 4.52
CA LEU A 286 18.38 2.13 5.35
C LEU A 286 19.34 1.29 4.51
N ILE A 287 18.83 0.51 3.55
CA ILE A 287 19.68 -0.30 2.67
C ILE A 287 20.60 0.57 1.83
N ARG A 288 20.09 1.68 1.30
CA ARG A 288 20.91 2.63 0.54
C ARG A 288 22.13 3.11 1.34
N LYS A 289 22.02 3.30 2.65
CA LYS A 289 23.15 3.73 3.48
C LYS A 289 24.19 2.62 3.71
N ALA A 290 23.83 1.36 3.50
CA ALA A 290 24.68 0.21 3.75
C ALA A 290 25.51 -0.22 2.53
N ILE A 291 25.21 0.32 1.34
CA ILE A 291 25.89 0.09 0.06
C ILE A 291 26.69 1.33 -0.30
#